data_AF-A0A523C6R2-F1
#
_entry.id   AF-A0A523C6R2-F1
#
_cell.length_a   1.000
_cell.length_b   1.000
_cell.length_c   1.000
_cell.angle_alpha   90.00
_cell.angle_beta   90.00
_cell.angle_gamma   90.00
#
_symmetry.space_group_name_H-M   'P 1'
#
loop_
_entity.id
_entity.type
_entity.pdbx_description
1 polymer ?
#
loop_
_entity_poly.entity_id
_entity_poly.type
_entity_poly.pdbx_seq_one_letter_code
_entity_poly.pdbx_strand_id
1 'polypeptide(L)'
;MNTLTEELKVKIIDILNLSDLSPENFDENDRLVGGSLGIDSIDVLEMVVMVEKDYGVVINSQEVGEKIFSSLASLAEYIKENTPGSQS
;
A
#
# COMPACT_ATOMS: atom_id res chain seq x y z
N MET A 1 -16.20 -11.33 -0.26
CA MET A 1 -16.14 -9.86 -0.09
C MET A 1 -14.67 -9.57 0.08
N ASN A 2 -13.99 -9.12 -0.97
CA ASN A 2 -12.57 -8.85 -0.87
C ASN A 2 -12.39 -7.55 -0.10
N THR A 3 -11.50 -7.57 0.89
CA THR A 3 -11.18 -6.37 1.67
C THR A 3 -10.21 -5.49 0.88
N LEU A 4 -10.20 -4.19 1.14
CA LEU A 4 -9.21 -3.27 0.53
C LEU A 4 -7.78 -3.78 0.74
N THR A 5 -7.48 -4.40 1.89
CA THR A 5 -6.19 -5.01 2.16
C THR A 5 -5.84 -6.07 1.12
N GLU A 6 -6.73 -7.01 0.80
CA GLU A 6 -6.48 -8.06 -0.20
C GLU A 6 -6.27 -7.49 -1.60
N GLU A 7 -7.01 -6.45 -1.97
CA GLU A 7 -6.83 -5.76 -3.24
C GLU A 7 -5.43 -5.11 -3.31
N LEU A 8 -5.02 -4.41 -2.26
CA LEU A 8 -3.71 -3.79 -2.18
C LEU A 8 -2.58 -4.84 -2.23
N LYS A 9 -2.74 -6.01 -1.59
CA LYS A 9 -1.74 -7.10 -1.70
C LYS A 9 -1.49 -7.47 -3.16
N VAL A 10 -2.56 -7.72 -3.91
CA VAL A 10 -2.46 -8.10 -5.32
C VAL A 10 -1.84 -6.98 -6.14
N LYS A 11 -2.29 -5.73 -5.97
CA LYS A 11 -1.74 -4.58 -6.68
C LYS A 11 -0.26 -4.36 -6.40
N ILE A 12 0.16 -4.41 -5.14
CA ILE A 12 1.55 -4.17 -4.75
C ILE A 12 2.45 -5.27 -5.33
N ILE A 13 2.04 -6.53 -5.26
CA ILE A 13 2.78 -7.65 -5.86
C ILE A 13 2.93 -7.46 -7.37
N ASP A 14 1.88 -7.03 -8.06
CA ASP A 14 1.89 -6.81 -9.51
C ASP A 14 2.77 -5.63 -9.92
N ILE A 15 2.61 -4.48 -9.26
CA ILE A 15 3.32 -3.23 -9.58
C ILE A 15 4.81 -3.34 -9.26
N LEU A 16 5.15 -3.91 -8.11
CA LEU A 16 6.53 -4.10 -7.68
C LEU A 16 7.14 -5.39 -8.24
N ASN A 17 6.39 -6.13 -9.07
CA ASN A 17 6.80 -7.38 -9.69
C ASN A 17 7.40 -8.40 -8.69
N LEU A 18 6.78 -8.51 -7.51
CA LEU A 18 7.23 -9.37 -6.40
C LEU A 18 6.89 -10.84 -6.68
N SER A 19 7.60 -11.44 -7.62
CA SER A 19 7.33 -12.81 -8.13
C SER A 19 7.43 -13.90 -7.05
N ASP A 20 8.19 -13.66 -5.99
CA ASP A 20 8.37 -14.59 -4.86
C ASP A 20 7.30 -14.45 -3.77
N LEU A 21 6.42 -13.44 -3.86
CA LEU A 21 5.38 -13.17 -2.88
C LEU A 21 4.00 -13.48 -3.44
N SER A 22 3.17 -14.11 -2.61
CA SER A 22 1.76 -14.37 -2.91
C SER A 22 0.87 -13.57 -1.96
N PRO A 23 -0.34 -13.15 -2.37
CA PRO A 23 -1.25 -12.38 -1.50
C PRO A 23 -1.58 -13.09 -0.19
N GLU A 24 -1.60 -14.42 -0.20
CA GLU A 24 -1.80 -15.25 1.00
C GLU A 24 -0.61 -15.23 1.98
N ASN A 25 0.61 -15.04 1.48
CA ASN A 25 1.84 -14.98 2.28
C ASN A 25 2.26 -13.55 2.64
N PHE A 26 1.54 -12.56 2.14
CA PHE A 26 1.79 -11.16 2.42
C PHE A 26 1.11 -10.80 3.75
N ASP A 27 1.90 -10.65 4.82
CA ASP A 27 1.40 -10.19 6.11
C ASP A 27 1.14 -8.68 6.06
N GLU A 28 -0.06 -8.26 6.44
CA GLU A 28 -0.46 -6.86 6.39
C GLU A 28 0.15 -6.01 7.51
N ASN A 29 0.63 -6.66 8.57
CA ASN A 29 1.28 -6.02 9.72
C ASN A 29 2.82 -6.02 9.60
N ASP A 30 3.37 -6.74 8.61
CA ASP A 30 4.81 -6.73 8.38
C ASP A 30 5.23 -5.39 7.76
N ARG A 31 6.51 -5.09 7.95
CA ARG A 31 7.11 -3.85 7.49
C ARG A 31 7.20 -3.88 5.98
N LEU A 32 6.52 -2.94 5.32
CA LEU A 32 6.61 -2.79 3.86
C LEU A 32 8.03 -2.35 3.49
N VAL A 33 8.45 -1.16 3.92
CA VAL A 33 9.71 -0.55 3.49
C VAL A 33 10.88 -0.94 4.40
N GLY A 34 11.96 -1.43 3.80
CA GLY A 34 13.15 -1.87 4.53
C GLY A 34 12.92 -3.10 5.42
N GLY A 35 11.88 -3.87 5.10
CA GLY A 35 11.52 -5.12 5.75
C GLY A 35 11.98 -6.36 4.97
N SER A 36 11.30 -7.48 5.23
CA SER A 36 11.55 -8.78 4.60
C SER A 36 11.11 -8.86 3.14
N LEU A 37 10.21 -7.95 2.72
CA LEU A 37 9.57 -7.92 1.41
C LEU A 37 10.45 -7.35 0.30
N GLY A 38 11.60 -6.77 0.64
CA GLY A 38 12.55 -6.21 -0.34
C GLY A 38 12.11 -4.88 -0.95
N ILE A 39 11.03 -4.26 -0.44
CA ILE A 39 10.54 -2.96 -0.91
C ILE A 39 11.50 -1.86 -0.46
N ASP A 40 11.97 -1.08 -1.43
CA ASP A 40 12.88 0.04 -1.21
C ASP A 40 12.19 1.41 -1.36
N SER A 41 12.97 2.50 -1.24
CA SER A 41 12.42 3.86 -1.34
C SER A 41 11.93 4.23 -2.75
N ILE A 42 12.38 3.56 -3.80
CA ILE A 42 11.94 3.76 -5.19
C ILE A 42 10.56 3.12 -5.36
N ASP A 43 10.40 1.90 -4.87
CA ASP A 43 9.13 1.16 -4.90
C ASP A 43 8.00 1.95 -4.20
N VAL A 44 8.32 2.61 -3.08
CA VAL A 44 7.38 3.49 -2.36
C VAL A 44 6.81 4.58 -3.27
N LEU A 45 7.61 5.15 -4.16
CA LEU A 45 7.13 6.19 -5.08
C LEU A 45 6.12 5.62 -6.07
N GLU A 46 6.33 4.39 -6.57
CA GLU A 46 5.34 3.73 -7.42
C GLU A 46 4.04 3.44 -6.68
N MET A 47 4.14 3.02 -5.41
CA MET A 47 2.97 2.83 -4.56
C MET A 47 2.21 4.13 -4.31
N VAL A 48 2.90 5.25 -4.05
CA VAL A 48 2.26 6.58 -3.94
C VAL A 48 1.48 6.92 -5.20
N VAL A 49 2.11 6.76 -6.36
CA VAL A 49 1.48 7.06 -7.66
C VAL A 49 0.27 6.17 -7.90
N MET A 50 0.34 4.88 -7.54
CA MET A 50 -0.82 3.99 -7.62
C MET A 50 -1.96 4.47 -6.72
N VAL A 51 -1.65 4.86 -5.48
CA VAL A 51 -2.66 5.30 -4.52
C VAL A 51 -3.40 6.55 -5.00
N GLU A 52 -2.66 7.51 -5.53
CA GLU A 52 -3.20 8.74 -6.11
C GLU A 52 -4.07 8.47 -7.34
N LYS A 53 -3.66 7.55 -8.21
CA LYS A 53 -4.35 7.25 -9.47
C LYS A 53 -5.56 6.35 -9.30
N ASP A 54 -5.48 5.34 -8.44
CA ASP A 54 -6.50 4.31 -8.29
C ASP A 54 -7.56 4.69 -7.25
N TYR A 55 -7.15 5.40 -6.18
CA TYR A 55 -8.06 5.77 -5.08
C TYR A 55 -8.31 7.28 -4.96
N GLY A 56 -7.60 8.11 -5.72
CA GLY A 56 -7.74 9.57 -5.64
C GLY A 56 -7.23 10.17 -4.32
N VAL A 57 -6.37 9.43 -3.61
CA VAL A 57 -5.83 9.80 -2.29
C VAL A 57 -4.45 10.41 -2.44
N VAL A 58 -4.27 11.65 -1.99
CA VAL A 58 -3.00 12.40 -2.14
C VAL A 58 -2.14 12.31 -0.88
N ILE A 59 -0.92 11.78 -1.02
CA ILE A 59 0.02 11.61 0.10
C ILE A 59 0.93 12.84 0.19
N ASN A 60 0.47 13.86 0.91
CA ASN A 60 1.16 15.15 1.03
C ASN A 60 2.13 15.17 2.23
N SER A 61 3.26 14.45 2.15
CA SER A 61 4.52 14.68 2.92
C SER A 61 5.35 13.41 3.00
N GLN A 62 6.69 13.55 2.98
CA GLN A 62 7.61 12.42 3.17
C GLN A 62 7.39 11.70 4.51
N GLU A 63 7.25 12.44 5.61
CA GLU A 63 7.04 11.89 6.96
C GLU A 63 5.69 11.15 7.10
N VAL A 64 4.69 11.60 6.35
CA VAL A 64 3.37 10.95 6.27
C VAL A 64 3.46 9.69 5.42
N GLY A 65 4.17 9.75 4.29
CA GLY A 65 4.50 8.59 3.47
C GLY A 65 5.19 7.48 4.28
N GLU A 66 6.24 7.79 5.04
CA GLU A 66 6.94 6.79 5.84
C GLU A 66 6.04 6.08 6.87
N LYS A 67 5.06 6.79 7.43
CA LYS A 67 4.06 6.20 8.35
C LYS A 67 3.02 5.36 7.62
N ILE A 68 2.51 5.85 6.50
CA ILE A 68 1.51 5.15 5.68
C ILE A 68 2.10 3.86 5.11
N PHE A 69 3.31 3.94 4.55
CA PHE A 69 4.05 2.80 4.00
C PHE A 69 4.84 2.03 5.06
N SER A 70 4.50 2.18 6.35
CA SER A 70 5.10 1.35 7.39
C SER A 70 4.61 -0.09 7.31
N SER A 71 3.31 -0.28 7.07
CA SER A 71 2.63 -1.57 6.95
C SER A 71 1.47 -1.47 5.96
N LEU A 72 1.02 -2.61 5.44
CA LEU A 72 -0.13 -2.63 4.53
C LEU A 72 -1.42 -2.21 5.24
N ALA A 73 -1.57 -2.59 6.52
CA ALA A 73 -2.70 -2.18 7.34
C ALA A 73 -2.80 -0.65 7.43
N SER A 74 -1.68 0.04 7.68
CA SER A 74 -1.62 1.51 7.70
C SER A 74 -1.97 2.13 6.35
N LEU A 75 -1.49 1.54 5.25
CA LEU A 75 -1.84 1.99 3.90
C LEU A 75 -3.34 1.83 3.63
N ALA A 76 -3.91 0.66 3.93
CA ALA A 76 -5.32 0.36 3.73
C ALA A 76 -6.21 1.28 4.57
N GLU A 77 -5.84 1.54 5.82
CA GLU A 77 -6.55 2.47 6.70
C GLU A 77 -6.52 3.89 6.15
N TYR A 78 -5.34 4.38 5.76
CA TYR A 78 -5.18 5.71 5.19
C TYR A 78 -6.02 5.91 3.93
N ILE A 79 -6.02 4.92 3.03
CA ILE A 79 -6.85 4.97 1.82
C ILE A 79 -8.33 5.00 2.17
N LYS A 80 -8.80 4.17 3.11
CA LYS A 80 -10.22 4.18 3.53
C LYS A 80 -10.65 5.53 4.07
N GLU A 81 -9.82 6.17 4.88
CA GLU A 81 -10.13 7.46 5.49
C GLU A 81 -10.11 8.62 4.49
N ASN A 82 -9.29 8.54 3.45
CA ASN A 82 -9.07 9.64 2.50
C ASN A 82 -9.74 9.44 1.14
N THR A 83 -10.28 8.25 0.85
CA THR A 83 -10.99 8.00 -0.42
C THR A 83 -12.31 8.78 -0.44
N PRO A 84 -12.56 9.65 -1.44
CA PRO A 84 -13.72 10.55 -1.49
C PRO A 84 -15.09 9.88 -1.74
N GLY A 85 -15.27 8.59 -1.44
CA GLY A 85 -16.51 7.84 -1.67
C GLY A 85 -16.87 6.78 -0.61
N SER A 86 -16.07 6.61 0.44
CA SER A 86 -16.33 5.59 1.49
C SER A 86 -17.19 6.10 2.66
N GLN A 87 -17.61 7.38 2.62
CA GLN A 87 -18.64 7.94 3.49
C GLN A 87 -19.96 7.96 2.72
N SER A 88 -20.71 6.87 2.75
CA SER A 88 -22.11 6.80 2.32
C SER A 88 -22.87 5.84 3.22
#